data_AF-Q0RUC2-F1
#
_entry.id   AF-Q0RUC2-F1
#
_cell.length_a   1.000
_cell.length_b   1.000
_cell.length_c   1.000
_cell.angle_alpha   90.00
_cell.angle_beta   90.00
_cell.angle_gamma   90.00
#
_symmetry.space_group_name_H-M   'P 1'
#
loop_
_entity.id
_entity.type
_entity.pdbx_description
1 polymer ?
#
loop_
_entity_poly.entity_id
_entity_poly.type
_entity_poly.pdbx_seq_one_letter_code
_entity_poly.pdbx_strand_id
1 'polypeptide(L)'
;MIDQMRLGEPERSRESLEELPFKFRYRYYCQVSTCSGHRHSIIDWEIGQAYRSWRARYGDEQVLGKIRQKWFKELASPKRDTYFMIGNAHQFPNSFMVLGVVWPPARPQLSLF
;
A
#
# COMPACT_ATOMS: atom_id res chain seq x y z
N MET A 1 27.49 5.37 20.89
CA MET A 1 26.19 5.13 20.25
C MET A 1 26.49 4.74 18.82
N ILE A 2 26.32 3.46 18.48
CA ILE A 2 26.60 2.98 17.12
C ILE A 2 25.51 3.55 16.22
N ASP A 3 25.92 4.37 15.25
CA ASP A 3 25.03 4.81 14.18
C ASP A 3 24.62 3.59 13.35
N GLN A 4 23.42 3.06 13.62
CA GLN A 4 22.89 1.91 12.88
C GLN A 4 22.66 2.21 11.39
N MET A 5 22.78 3.46 10.92
CA MET A 5 22.64 3.80 9.51
C MET A 5 23.90 3.54 8.69
N ARG A 6 25.01 3.09 9.29
CA ARG A 6 26.33 2.96 8.64
C ARG A 6 27.05 1.64 8.90
N LEU A 7 26.34 0.51 8.86
CA LEU A 7 26.99 -0.80 8.90
C LEU A 7 27.82 -1.06 7.62
N GLY A 8 29.08 -0.60 7.62
CA GLY A 8 30.18 -1.19 6.86
C GLY A 8 30.28 -0.94 5.35
N GLU A 9 29.42 -0.13 4.75
CA GLU A 9 29.51 0.15 3.31
C GLU A 9 30.42 1.36 3.00
N PRO A 10 31.31 1.27 1.99
CA PRO A 10 32.07 2.43 1.52
C PRO A 10 31.13 3.51 0.99
N GLU A 11 31.56 4.76 1.07
CA GLU A 11 30.78 5.95 0.69
C GLU A 11 30.48 5.94 -0.82
N ARG A 12 29.39 5.28 -1.22
CA ARG A 12 28.88 5.34 -2.60
C ARG A 12 28.20 6.69 -2.81
N SER A 13 28.44 7.32 -3.96
CA SER A 13 27.64 8.48 -4.39
C SER A 13 26.17 8.06 -4.39
N ARG A 14 25.39 8.55 -3.42
CA ARG A 14 23.97 8.22 -3.31
C ARG A 14 23.27 8.89 -4.49
N GLU A 15 22.94 8.11 -5.52
CA GLU A 15 21.99 8.57 -6.53
C GLU A 15 20.74 9.10 -5.83
N SER A 16 20.23 10.24 -6.28
CA SER A 16 19.04 10.83 -5.68
C SER A 16 17.86 9.89 -5.84
N LEU A 17 17.17 9.60 -4.73
CA LEU A 17 15.95 8.81 -4.78
C LEU A 17 14.87 9.65 -5.49
N GLU A 18 14.34 9.13 -6.58
CA GLU A 18 13.23 9.75 -7.29
C GLU A 18 12.00 9.83 -6.38
N GLU A 19 11.49 11.04 -6.10
CA GLU A 19 10.25 11.16 -5.34
C GLU A 19 9.05 10.62 -6.12
N LEU A 20 8.11 10.01 -5.40
CA LEU A 20 6.86 9.55 -6.00
C LEU A 20 5.90 10.75 -6.11
N PRO A 21 5.45 11.14 -7.32
CA PRO A 21 4.59 12.32 -7.50
C PRO A 21 3.14 12.11 -7.01
N PHE A 22 2.83 10.94 -6.44
CA PHE A 22 1.48 10.55 -6.04
C PHE A 22 1.44 10.04 -4.60
N LYS A 23 0.34 10.35 -3.91
CA LYS A 23 -0.03 9.74 -2.62
C LYS A 23 -1.22 8.83 -2.81
N PHE A 24 -0.98 7.52 -2.78
CA PHE A 24 -2.03 6.51 -2.93
C PHE A 24 -2.80 6.31 -1.63
N ARG A 25 -4.12 6.10 -1.73
CA ARG A 25 -5.02 5.95 -0.59
C ARG A 25 -6.13 4.96 -0.90
N TYR A 26 -6.52 4.16 0.09
CA TYR A 26 -7.78 3.44 0.05
C TYR A 26 -8.91 4.29 0.66
N ARG A 27 -10.12 4.12 0.14
CA ARG A 27 -11.36 4.58 0.75
C ARG A 27 -12.29 3.39 0.92
N TYR A 28 -12.81 3.19 2.12
CA TYR A 28 -13.67 2.05 2.43
C TYR A 28 -14.56 2.36 3.64
N TYR A 29 -15.60 1.56 3.82
CA TYR A 29 -16.45 1.56 5.01
C TYR A 29 -16.16 0.28 5.81
N CYS A 30 -16.17 0.38 7.13
CA CYS A 30 -16.16 -0.81 8.00
C CYS A 30 -17.59 -1.24 8.31
N GLN A 31 -17.75 -2.37 9.00
CA GLN A 31 -19.06 -2.95 9.31
C GLN A 31 -19.82 -2.22 10.42
N VAL A 32 -19.19 -1.23 11.08
CA VAL A 32 -19.85 -0.44 12.12
C VAL A 32 -20.88 0.48 11.48
N SER A 33 -22.13 0.44 11.96
CA SER A 33 -23.25 1.20 11.40
C SER A 33 -23.05 2.73 11.43
N THR A 34 -22.24 3.23 12.35
CA THR A 34 -21.90 4.66 12.50
C THR A 34 -20.66 5.06 11.71
N CYS A 35 -20.09 4.18 10.87
CA CYS A 35 -18.91 4.47 10.08
C CYS A 35 -19.16 5.59 9.06
N SER A 36 -18.46 6.71 9.19
CA SER A 36 -18.46 7.81 8.21
C SER A 36 -17.48 7.59 7.04
N GLY A 37 -16.83 6.43 7.01
CA GLY A 37 -15.83 6.04 6.01
C GLY A 37 -14.40 6.25 6.50
N HIS A 38 -13.48 5.46 5.94
CA HIS A 38 -12.05 5.52 6.19
C HIS A 38 -11.30 6.04 4.97
N ARG A 39 -10.20 6.78 5.20
CA ARG A 39 -9.30 7.25 4.15
C ARG A 39 -7.85 7.13 4.60
N HIS A 40 -7.23 5.98 4.35
CA HIS A 40 -5.87 5.70 4.79
C HIS A 40 -4.87 5.77 3.62
N SER A 41 -3.72 6.38 3.86
CA SER A 41 -2.58 6.35 2.93
C SER A 41 -2.00 4.96 2.85
N ILE A 42 -1.55 4.56 1.67
CA ILE A 42 -0.75 3.36 1.45
C ILE A 42 0.71 3.79 1.58
N ILE A 43 1.40 3.27 2.59
CA ILE A 43 2.82 3.57 2.88
C ILE A 43 3.72 2.36 2.58
N ASP A 44 3.10 1.25 2.19
CA ASP A 44 3.79 0.11 1.58
C ASP A 44 4.62 0.56 0.37
N TRP A 45 5.91 0.21 0.37
CA TRP A 45 6.86 0.63 -0.66
C TRP A 45 6.54 0.02 -2.03
N GLU A 46 5.84 -1.12 -2.07
CA GLU A 46 5.58 -1.88 -3.28
C GLU A 46 4.80 -1.08 -4.33
N ILE A 47 3.83 -0.25 -3.93
CA ILE A 47 3.03 0.54 -4.88
C ILE A 47 3.87 1.66 -5.51
N GLY A 48 4.78 2.27 -4.74
CA GLY A 48 5.68 3.29 -5.24
C GLY A 48 6.67 2.70 -6.24
N GLN A 49 7.23 1.53 -5.92
CA GLN A 49 8.16 0.88 -6.84
C GLN A 49 7.46 0.26 -8.07
N ALA A 50 6.23 -0.23 -7.91
CA ALA A 50 5.39 -0.60 -9.04
C ALA A 50 5.15 0.59 -9.96
N TYR A 51 4.85 1.78 -9.43
CA TYR A 51 4.68 2.98 -10.26
C TYR A 51 5.94 3.28 -11.08
N ARG A 52 7.13 3.34 -10.45
CA ARG A 52 8.38 3.67 -11.16
C ARG A 52 8.69 2.65 -12.26
N SER A 53 8.60 1.36 -11.94
CA SER A 53 8.87 0.28 -12.90
C SER A 53 7.84 0.21 -14.03
N TRP A 54 6.55 0.39 -13.71
CA TRP A 54 5.46 0.30 -14.67
C TRP A 54 5.35 1.56 -15.52
N ARG A 55 5.76 2.73 -15.01
CA ARG A 55 5.89 3.95 -15.80
C ARG A 55 6.89 3.74 -16.95
N ALA A 56 8.06 3.19 -16.65
CA ALA A 56 9.06 2.87 -17.68
C ALA A 56 8.53 1.86 -18.73
N ARG A 57 7.62 0.95 -18.32
CA ARG A 57 7.07 -0.09 -19.20
C ARG A 57 5.85 0.34 -20.02
N TYR A 58 4.94 1.12 -19.45
CA TYR A 58 3.64 1.43 -20.04
C TYR A 58 3.46 2.92 -20.39
N GLY A 59 4.38 3.78 -19.95
CA GLY A 59 4.29 5.23 -20.11
C GLY A 59 3.40 5.92 -19.07
N ASP A 60 3.55 7.25 -19.00
CA ASP A 60 2.87 8.11 -18.02
C ASP A 60 1.35 8.07 -18.11
N GLU A 61 0.81 7.94 -19.32
CA GLU A 61 -0.65 7.94 -19.55
C GLU A 61 -1.32 6.68 -19.00
N GLN A 62 -0.62 5.54 -18.99
CA GLN A 62 -1.21 4.24 -18.68
C GLN A 62 -0.88 3.73 -17.27
N VAL A 63 0.23 4.20 -16.67
CA VAL A 63 0.75 3.65 -15.41
C VAL A 63 -0.27 3.71 -14.27
N LEU A 64 -0.99 4.83 -14.12
CA LEU A 64 -2.01 4.97 -13.07
C LEU A 64 -3.19 4.01 -13.28
N GLY A 65 -3.53 3.73 -14.53
CA GLY A 65 -4.52 2.71 -14.88
C GLY A 65 -4.09 1.32 -14.44
N LYS A 66 -2.81 0.97 -14.62
CA LYS A 66 -2.23 -0.32 -14.18
C LYS A 66 -2.16 -0.43 -12.67
N ILE A 67 -1.77 0.64 -11.97
CA ILE A 67 -1.81 0.69 -10.50
C ILE A 67 -3.24 0.49 -9.99
N ARG A 68 -4.22 1.19 -10.56
CA ARG A 68 -5.64 1.01 -10.20
C ARG A 68 -6.12 -0.41 -10.52
N GLN A 69 -5.71 -0.99 -11.64
CA GLN A 69 -6.07 -2.36 -12.00
C GLN A 69 -5.58 -3.35 -10.93
N LYS A 70 -4.32 -3.24 -10.49
CA LYS A 70 -3.78 -4.13 -9.46
C LYS A 70 -4.41 -3.85 -8.09
N TRP A 71 -4.17 -2.68 -7.51
CA TRP A 71 -4.55 -2.38 -6.12
C TRP A 71 -6.06 -2.29 -5.88
N PHE A 72 -6.85 -1.83 -6.85
CA PHE A 72 -8.30 -1.73 -6.66
C PHE A 72 -9.06 -2.90 -7.27
N LYS A 73 -8.85 -3.20 -8.56
CA LYS A 73 -9.67 -4.22 -9.24
C LYS A 73 -9.29 -5.65 -8.88
N GLU A 74 -8.01 -5.92 -8.60
CA GLU A 74 -7.52 -7.26 -8.30
C GLU A 74 -7.41 -7.50 -6.79
N LEU A 75 -6.64 -6.66 -6.08
CA LEU A 75 -6.38 -6.86 -4.65
C LEU A 75 -7.63 -6.66 -3.81
N ALA A 76 -8.50 -5.71 -4.15
CA ALA A 76 -9.78 -5.46 -3.46
C ALA A 76 -11.00 -5.99 -4.25
N SER A 77 -10.78 -7.01 -5.08
CA SER A 77 -11.85 -7.65 -5.84
C SER A 77 -12.87 -8.33 -4.92
N PRO A 78 -14.17 -8.38 -5.27
CA PRO A 78 -15.16 -9.22 -4.56
C PRO A 78 -14.82 -10.73 -4.54
N LYS A 79 -13.89 -11.17 -5.41
CA LYS A 79 -13.38 -12.54 -5.43
C LYS A 79 -12.23 -12.80 -4.45
N ARG A 80 -11.84 -11.79 -3.67
CA ARG A 80 -10.80 -11.85 -2.65
C ARG A 80 -11.41 -11.58 -1.29
N ASP A 81 -10.86 -12.23 -0.27
CA ASP A 81 -11.15 -11.90 1.11
C ASP A 81 -10.00 -11.02 1.62
N THR A 82 -10.11 -9.72 1.35
CA THR A 82 -8.97 -8.79 1.44
C THR A 82 -8.90 -8.12 2.81
N TYR A 83 -7.73 -8.23 3.43
CA TYR A 83 -7.40 -7.64 4.71
C TYR A 83 -6.36 -6.54 4.53
N PHE A 84 -6.60 -5.38 5.15
CA PHE A 84 -5.60 -4.32 5.24
C PHE A 84 -4.81 -4.46 6.54
N MET A 85 -3.49 -4.52 6.43
CA MET A 85 -2.59 -4.38 7.58
C MET A 85 -2.48 -2.90 7.89
N ILE A 86 -3.08 -2.48 9.00
CA ILE A 86 -3.14 -1.09 9.42
C ILE A 86 -2.17 -0.86 10.57
N GLY A 87 -1.39 0.21 10.50
CA GLY A 87 -0.52 0.65 11.60
C GLY A 87 -0.53 2.17 11.74
N ASN A 88 0.11 2.66 12.79
CA ASN A 88 0.29 4.08 13.07
C ASN A 88 1.80 4.39 13.21
N ALA A 89 2.13 5.66 13.40
CA ALA A 89 3.47 6.09 13.75
C ALA A 89 3.50 6.51 15.22
N HIS A 90 4.61 6.28 15.92
CA HIS A 90 4.77 6.70 17.33
C HIS A 90 4.45 8.18 17.55
N GLN A 91 4.88 9.05 16.62
CA GLN A 91 4.60 10.50 16.68
C GLN A 91 3.13 10.86 16.40
N PHE A 92 2.38 9.96 15.75
CA PHE A 92 0.98 10.17 15.34
C PHE A 92 0.13 8.94 15.68
N PRO A 93 -0.04 8.62 16.99
CA PRO A 93 -0.65 7.35 17.42
C PRO A 93 -2.12 7.19 16.99
N ASN A 94 -2.82 8.30 16.74
CA ASN A 94 -4.21 8.30 16.29
C ASN A 94 -4.36 8.38 14.76
N SER A 95 -3.24 8.38 14.02
CA SER A 95 -3.22 8.44 12.56
C SER A 95 -2.80 7.11 11.99
N PHE A 96 -3.72 6.46 11.28
CA PHE A 96 -3.53 5.13 10.74
C PHE A 96 -3.27 5.14 9.23
N MET A 97 -2.44 4.20 8.80
CA MET A 97 -2.01 4.01 7.42
C MET A 97 -1.99 2.53 7.06
N VAL A 98 -2.19 2.25 5.78
CA VAL A 98 -2.10 0.91 5.22
C VAL A 98 -0.61 0.60 5.01
N LEU A 99 -0.13 -0.39 5.75
CA LEU A 99 1.25 -0.89 5.70
C LEU A 99 1.39 -2.07 4.74
N GLY A 100 0.28 -2.73 4.41
CA GLY A 100 0.25 -3.86 3.50
C GLY A 100 -1.18 -4.34 3.24
N VAL A 101 -1.31 -5.21 2.26
CA VAL A 101 -2.58 -5.84 1.90
C VAL A 101 -2.36 -7.34 1.87
N VAL A 102 -3.30 -8.11 2.42
CA VAL A 102 -3.35 -9.57 2.31
C VAL A 102 -4.62 -9.93 1.57
N TRP A 103 -4.51 -10.64 0.45
CA TRP A 103 -5.63 -10.86 -0.48
C TRP A 103 -5.82 -12.34 -0.86
N PRO A 104 -6.10 -13.25 0.09
CA PRO A 104 -6.44 -14.62 -0.24
C PRO A 104 -7.65 -14.68 -1.19
N PRO A 105 -7.76 -15.75 -2.01
CA PRO A 105 -9.00 -16.04 -2.72
C PRO A 105 -10.17 -16.08 -1.72
N ALA A 106 -11.31 -15.51 -2.10
CA ALA A 106 -12.53 -15.64 -1.32
C ALA A 106 -12.87 -17.13 -1.20
N ARG A 107 -12.84 -17.66 0.02
CA ARG A 107 -13.32 -19.01 0.29
C ARG A 107 -14.79 -18.91 0.67
N PRO A 108 -15.66 -19.80 0.18
CA PRO A 108 -16.95 -20.00 0.82
C PRO A 108 -16.66 -20.32 2.29
N GLN A 109 -17.12 -19.48 3.20
CA GLN A 109 -17.11 -19.85 4.61
C GLN A 109 -17.95 -21.11 4.72
N LEU A 110 -17.30 -22.24 5.04
CA LEU A 110 -18.03 -23.47 5.32
C LEU A 110 -18.95 -23.18 6.50
N SER A 111 -20.22 -23.54 6.36
CA SER A 111 -21.19 -23.42 7.44
C SER A 111 -20.62 -24.11 8.67
N LEU A 112 -20.59 -23.40 9.80
CA LEU A 112 -20.27 -23.99 11.10
C LEU A 112 -21.50 -24.66 11.73
N PHE A 113 -22.61 -24.75 10.98
CA PHE A 113 -23.88 -25.35 11.38
C PHE A 113 -24.46 -26.23 10.28
#